data_AF-A0A6V7LB02-F1
#
_entry.id   AF-A0A6V7LB02-F1
#
_cell.length_a   1.000
_cell.length_b   1.000
_cell.length_c   1.000
_cell.angle_alpha   90.00
_cell.angle_beta   90.00
_cell.angle_gamma   90.00
#
_symmetry.space_group_name_H-M   'P 1'
#
loop_
_entity.id
_entity.type
_entity.pdbx_description
1 polymer ?
#
loop_
_entity_poly.entity_id
_entity_poly.type
_entity_poly.pdbx_seq_one_letter_code
_entity_poly.pdbx_strand_id
1 'polypeptide(L)' 'LDENSIAAQAFVFFVAGYETSSNTIAFCLHELALNPEIQEKTRDDIYNGIERNGGRLTYEAVQEMKYLEKVVF' A
#
# COMPACT_ATOMS: atom_id res chain seq x y z
N LEU A 1 4.71 -6.94 -31.32
CA LEU A 1 5.65 -6.59 -30.25
C LEU A 1 6.77 -7.62 -30.30
N ASP A 2 7.99 -7.20 -30.62
CA ASP A 2 9.17 -8.06 -30.51
C ASP A 2 9.64 -8.16 -29.05
N GLU A 3 10.48 -9.14 -28.76
CA GLU A 3 10.95 -9.44 -27.40
C GLU A 3 11.66 -8.24 -26.73
N ASN A 4 12.45 -7.48 -27.48
CA ASN A 4 13.15 -6.31 -26.94
C ASN A 4 12.17 -5.21 -26.57
N SER A 5 11.17 -4.96 -27.41
CA SER A 5 10.08 -4.03 -27.11
C SER A 5 9.28 -4.45 -25.87
N ILE A 6 9.00 -5.74 -25.68
CA ILE A 6 8.30 -6.25 -24.49
C ILE A 6 9.15 -6.04 -23.23
N ALA A 7 10.44 -6.37 -23.29
CA ALA A 7 11.36 -6.20 -22.17
C ALA A 7 11.52 -4.72 -21.77
N ALA A 8 11.67 -3.83 -22.75
CA ALA A 8 11.76 -2.39 -22.51
C ALA A 8 10.50 -1.83 -21.85
N GLN A 9 9.31 -2.23 -22.32
CA GLN A 9 8.04 -1.78 -21.72
C GLN A 9 7.86 -2.33 -20.30
N ALA A 10 8.21 -3.59 -20.04
CA ALA A 10 8.18 -4.15 -18.69
C ALA A 10 9.06 -3.37 -17.72
N PHE A 11 10.25 -2.94 -18.17
CA PHE A 11 11.14 -2.09 -17.37
C PHE A 11 10.52 -0.72 -17.09
N VAL A 12 9.91 -0.08 -18.09
CA VAL A 12 9.21 1.21 -17.91
C VAL A 12 8.07 1.09 -16.90
N PHE A 13 7.23 0.06 -17.01
CA PHE A 13 6.15 -0.19 -16.05
C PHE A 13 6.67 -0.37 -14.63
N PHE A 14 7.77 -1.11 -14.48
CA PHE A 14 8.39 -1.32 -13.17
C PHE A 14 8.90 0.00 -12.58
N VAL A 15 9.70 0.78 -13.33
CA VAL A 15 10.30 2.02 -12.83
C VAL A 15 9.22 3.07 -12.51
N ALA A 16 8.25 3.26 -13.41
CA ALA A 16 7.17 4.22 -13.20
C ALA A 16 6.32 3.87 -11.97
N GLY A 17 6.02 2.58 -11.76
CA GLY A 17 5.30 2.11 -10.58
C GLY A 17 6.13 2.16 -9.29
N TYR A 18 7.45 1.91 -9.39
CA TYR A 18 8.37 1.89 -8.26
C TYR A 18 8.55 3.29 -7.68
N GLU A 19 8.98 4.26 -8.49
CA GLU A 19 9.36 5.60 -7.99
C GLU A 19 8.18 6.31 -7.30
N THR A 20 7.01 6.25 -7.92
CA THR A 20 5.79 6.86 -7.39
C THR A 20 5.34 6.19 -6.09
N SER A 21 5.23 4.86 -6.09
CA SER A 21 4.79 4.10 -4.90
C SER A 21 5.80 4.21 -3.76
N SER A 22 7.10 4.15 -4.03
CA SER A 22 8.14 4.24 -2.99
C SER A 22 8.12 5.59 -2.29
N ASN A 23 7.92 6.68 -3.04
CA ASN A 23 7.80 8.01 -2.47
C ASN A 23 6.53 8.14 -1.63
N THR A 24 5.38 7.70 -2.15
CA THR A 24 4.12 7.71 -1.39
C THR A 24 4.25 6.94 -0.07
N ILE A 25 4.84 5.74 -0.09
CA ILE A 25 5.08 4.95 1.12
C ILE A 25 6.00 5.70 2.09
N ALA A 26 7.08 6.29 1.61
CA ALA A 26 8.03 7.03 2.45
C ALA A 26 7.36 8.22 3.16
N PHE A 27 6.57 9.02 2.43
CA PHE A 27 5.83 10.15 3.01
C PHE A 27 4.76 9.68 4.00
N CYS A 28 3.98 8.65 3.63
CA CYS A 28 2.97 8.06 4.51
C CYS A 28 3.58 7.58 5.84
N LEU A 29 4.68 6.83 5.79
CA LEU A 29 5.39 6.36 6.99
C LEU A 29 5.96 7.51 7.81
N HIS A 30 6.46 8.57 7.15
CA HIS A 30 6.96 9.76 7.83
C HIS A 30 5.84 10.47 8.62
N GLU A 31 4.70 10.73 7.97
CA GLU A 31 3.54 11.35 8.63
C GLU A 31 2.99 10.48 9.76
N LEU A 32 2.91 9.16 9.57
CA LEU A 32 2.49 8.25 10.64
C LEU A 32 3.44 8.26 11.84
N ALA A 33 4.75 8.35 11.62
CA ALA A 33 5.73 8.44 12.69
C ALA A 33 5.61 9.74 13.51
N LEU A 34 5.19 10.83 12.87
CA LEU A 34 4.94 12.12 13.52
C LEU A 34 3.57 12.20 14.20
N ASN A 35 2.63 11.33 13.84
CA ASN A 35 1.26 11.32 14.34
C ASN A 35 0.87 9.97 14.98
N PRO A 36 1.35 9.66 16.20
CA PRO A 36 1.16 8.35 16.84
C PRO A 36 -0.31 7.92 16.99
N GLU A 37 -1.23 8.87 17.22
CA GLU A 37 -2.66 8.57 17.32
C GLU A 37 -3.24 8.07 15.99
N ILE A 38 -2.83 8.67 14.86
CA ILE A 38 -3.24 8.25 13.53
C ILE A 38 -2.61 6.89 13.20
N GLN A 39 -1.34 6.69 13.59
CA GLN A 39 -0.66 5.41 13.45
C GLN A 39 -1.39 4.29 14.18
N GLU A 40 -1.83 4.52 15.41
CA GLU A 40 -2.57 3.51 16.18
C GLU A 40 -3.93 3.19 15.55
N LYS A 41 -4.69 4.21 15.15
CA LYS A 41 -5.98 4.00 14.43
C LYS A 41 -5.80 3.23 13.13
N THR A 42 -4.73 3.50 12.40
CA THR A 42 -4.40 2.79 11.15
C THR A 42 -4.04 1.34 11.42
N ARG A 43 -3.24 1.10 12.47
CA ARG A 43 -2.85 -0.24 12.91
C ARG A 43 -4.06 -1.06 13.36
N ASP A 44 -4.97 -0.45 14.12
CA ASP A 44 -6.22 -1.09 14.55
C ASP A 44 -7.09 -1.47 13.34
N ASP A 45 -7.24 -0.57 12.36
CA ASP A 45 -7.99 -0.86 11.13
C ASP A 45 -7.39 -2.05 10.36
N ILE A 46 -6.07 -2.12 10.26
CA ILE A 46 -5.36 -3.26 9.64
C ILE A 46 -5.64 -4.56 10.40
N TYR A 47 -5.45 -4.58 11.71
CA TYR A 47 -5.66 -5.80 12.51
C TYR A 47 -7.12 -6.26 12.46
N ASN A 48 -8.06 -5.33 12.60
CA ASN A 48 -9.48 -5.63 12.49
C ASN A 48 -9.83 -6.19 11.10
N GLY A 49 -9.27 -5.63 10.03
CA GLY A 49 -9.45 -6.14 8.67
C GLY A 49 -8.94 -7.57 8.50
N ILE A 50 -7.76 -7.88 9.04
CA ILE A 50 -7.19 -9.23 9.02
C ILE A 50 -8.03 -10.21 9.84
N GLU A 51 -8.48 -9.80 11.03
CA GLU A 51 -9.28 -10.65 11.92
C GLU A 51 -10.64 -11.00 11.31
N ARG A 52 -11.34 -10.02 10.72
CA ARG A 52 -12.59 -10.23 9.97
C ARG A 52 -12.45 -11.25 8.84
N ASN A 53 -11.24 -11.38 8.28
CA ASN A 53 -10.92 -12.28 7.18
C ASN A 53 -10.23 -13.56 7.65
N GLY A 54 -10.54 -14.02 8.86
CA GLY A 54 -10.08 -15.30 9.41
C GLY A 54 -8.59 -15.30 9.76
N GLY A 55 -8.05 -14.15 10.12
CA GLY A 55 -6.64 -13.98 10.50
C GLY A 55 -5.69 -14.00 9.30
N ARG A 56 -6.20 -13.83 8.07
CA ARG A 56 -5.41 -13.87 6.84
C ARG A 56 -5.40 -12.51 6.15
N LEU A 57 -4.23 -12.10 5.71
CA LEU A 57 -4.08 -10.95 4.82
C LEU A 57 -4.42 -11.37 3.39
N THR A 58 -5.67 -11.17 2.98
CA THR A 58 -6.14 -11.39 1.61
C THR A 58 -6.40 -10.06 0.90
N TYR A 59 -6.68 -10.12 -0.40
CA TYR A 59 -7.04 -8.92 -1.16
C TYR A 59 -8.32 -8.27 -0.61
N GLU A 60 -9.31 -9.09 -0.28
CA GLU A 60 -10.58 -8.69 0.32
C GLU A 60 -10.35 -8.04 1.69
N ALA A 61 -9.44 -8.60 2.50
CA ALA A 61 -9.07 -8.02 3.78
C ALA A 61 -8.52 -6.59 3.62
N VAL A 62 -7.64 -6.36 2.64
CA VAL A 62 -7.10 -5.02 2.35
C VAL A 62 -8.20 -4.06 1.88
N GLN A 63 -9.15 -4.52 1.06
CA GLN A 63 -10.26 -3.67 0.60
C GLN A 63 -11.18 -3.20 1.74
N GLU A 64 -11.22 -3.92 2.86
CA GLU A 64 -11.97 -3.54 4.06
C GLU A 64 -11.24 -2.56 4.99
N MET A 65 -9.95 -2.29 4.77
CA MET A 65 -9.14 -1.37 5.59
C MET A 65 -9.40 0.09 5.19
N LYS A 66 -10.58 0.61 5.55
CA LYS A 66 -11.07 1.92 5.13
C LYS A 66 -10.35 3.10 5.75
N TYR A 67 -9.73 2.92 6.91
CA TYR A 67 -8.92 3.97 7.50
C TYR A 67 -7.54 4.01 6.83
N LEU A 68 -6.93 2.85 6.59
CA LEU A 68 -5.68 2.75 5.83
C LEU A 68 -5.80 3.41 4.44
N GLU A 69 -6.91 3.17 3.74
CA GLU A 69 -7.20 3.79 2.43
C GLU A 69 -7.12 5.34 2.49
N LYS A 70 -7.66 5.95 3.55
CA LYS A 70 -7.63 7.42 3.77
C LYS A 70 -6.27 7.98 4.18
N VAL A 71 -5.39 7.12 4.67
CA VAL A 71 -4.03 7.51 5.07
C VAL A 71 -3.09 7.46 3.87
N VAL A 72 -3.35 6.55 2.92
CA VAL A 72 -2.57 6.40 1.69
C VAL A 72 -3.03 7.37 0.58
N PHE A 73 -4.33 7.70 0.53
CA PHE A 73 -4.96 8.54 -0.51
C PHE A 73 -5.76 9.69 0.08
#